data_AF-R0KQW2-F1
#
_entry.id   AF-R0KQW2-F1
#
_cell.length_a   1.000
_cell.length_b   1.000
_cell.length_c   1.000
_cell.angle_alpha   90.00
_cell.angle_beta   90.00
_cell.angle_gamma   90.00
#
_symmetry.space_group_name_H-M   'P 1'
#
loop_
_entity.id
_entity.type
_entity.pdbx_description
1 polymer ?
#
loop_
_entity_poly.entity_id
_entity_poly.type
_entity_poly.pdbx_seq_one_letter_code
_entity_poly.pdbx_strand_id
1 'polypeptide(L)'
;MSQSEQRILDTHIHLWPSTATSSSDHGWMTPDNALAKRHGISDYLSITSPPPSGFIYVETDRYLPSASPSDIPTSFFSSTPTAEAKEAVKAKLSEWAKQPLEEIKFLRRIAEAQPDPGDGFSEAEAQKMKGCVIYGPLHLAPPVFTTYLELAEETAGPVLWSKVVGFRYLLQGKGEGVVASMLSENEDGWISNLAALRRGRDGKGWCFDVGVDVHRYGYSAMDAVGKLIRRVREVEESEGVGKGRGVRFVINHLAKHPLSVSSPTPSPHWLSALSALTPDPQLSIKLSGALNEFKDAPTPADLPTLLTALSPFLDHALACFPHRAMFGSDWPVCNVGGPSGEAGNWGLWRDLLGLWMQEKGLGERERESVWWRAGCEVYGVEI
;
A
#
# COMPACT_ATOMS: atom_id res chain seq x y z
N MET A 1 -1.74 -2.59 28.63
CA MET A 1 -2.18 -1.96 27.38
C MET A 1 -3.10 -0.80 27.70
N SER A 2 -2.94 0.33 27.02
CA SER A 2 -3.88 1.45 27.12
C SER A 2 -5.22 1.15 26.42
N GLN A 3 -6.30 1.89 26.70
CA GLN A 3 -7.56 1.76 25.93
C GLN A 3 -7.35 1.98 24.42
N SER A 4 -6.42 2.87 24.02
CA SER A 4 -6.10 3.10 22.61
C SER A 4 -5.44 1.91 21.91
N GLU A 5 -4.69 1.07 22.64
CA GLU A 5 -4.05 -0.14 22.09
C GLU A 5 -5.03 -1.31 21.89
N GLN A 6 -6.25 -1.19 22.42
CA GLN A 6 -7.30 -2.19 22.25
C GLN A 6 -8.05 -2.02 20.92
N ARG A 7 -7.86 -0.89 20.23
CA ARG A 7 -8.50 -0.57 18.96
C ARG A 7 -7.44 -0.24 17.91
N ILE A 8 -7.15 -1.22 17.06
CA ILE A 8 -6.13 -1.13 16.00
C ILE A 8 -6.79 -1.31 14.64
N LEU A 9 -6.50 -0.40 13.71
CA LEU A 9 -6.67 -0.61 12.27
C LEU A 9 -5.29 -0.93 11.69
N ASP A 10 -5.07 -2.16 11.27
CA ASP A 10 -3.84 -2.51 10.55
C ASP A 10 -3.94 -2.04 9.10
N THR A 11 -3.31 -0.92 8.77
CA THR A 11 -3.48 -0.30 7.46
C THR A 11 -2.66 -0.96 6.35
N HIS A 12 -1.87 -1.99 6.66
CA HIS A 12 -1.03 -2.66 5.67
C HIS A 12 -0.86 -4.13 5.99
N ILE A 13 -1.72 -4.96 5.40
CA ILE A 13 -1.52 -6.40 5.36
C ILE A 13 -1.65 -6.92 3.93
N HIS A 14 -1.07 -8.08 3.71
CA HIS A 14 -1.12 -8.84 2.48
C HIS A 14 -1.70 -10.22 2.78
N LEU A 15 -2.62 -10.68 1.92
CA LEU A 15 -3.25 -11.99 2.03
C LEU A 15 -3.18 -12.69 0.67
N TRP A 16 -3.06 -14.01 0.67
CA TRP A 16 -3.24 -14.80 -0.55
C TRP A 16 -3.65 -16.25 -0.22
N PRO A 17 -4.54 -16.84 -1.05
CA PRO A 17 -5.03 -18.21 -0.85
C PRO A 17 -3.95 -19.24 -1.18
N SER A 18 -4.16 -20.50 -0.79
CA SER A 18 -3.24 -21.61 -1.11
C SER A 18 -3.14 -21.90 -2.62
N THR A 19 -4.05 -21.36 -3.44
CA THR A 19 -4.02 -21.46 -4.91
C THR A 19 -3.14 -20.41 -5.57
N ALA A 20 -2.50 -19.55 -4.78
CA ALA A 20 -1.75 -18.37 -5.22
C ALA A 20 -0.38 -18.33 -4.53
N THR A 21 0.33 -19.45 -4.54
CA THR A 21 1.58 -19.62 -3.78
C THR A 21 2.76 -20.01 -4.68
N SER A 22 2.74 -19.59 -5.94
CA SER A 22 3.75 -19.99 -6.95
C SER A 22 4.23 -18.82 -7.80
N SER A 23 5.34 -19.03 -8.52
CA SER A 23 5.93 -18.01 -9.39
C SER A 23 5.04 -17.60 -10.58
N SER A 24 4.06 -18.44 -10.96
CA SER A 24 3.07 -18.07 -11.98
C SER A 24 1.94 -17.18 -11.45
N ASP A 25 1.82 -17.08 -10.12
CA ASP A 25 0.81 -16.27 -9.43
C ASP A 25 1.42 -14.95 -8.94
N HIS A 26 2.68 -15.02 -8.48
CA HIS A 26 3.48 -13.91 -7.99
C HIS A 26 4.90 -14.04 -8.55
N GLY A 27 5.34 -13.12 -9.39
CA GLY A 27 6.65 -13.23 -10.06
C GLY A 27 7.85 -13.30 -9.09
N TRP A 28 7.68 -12.77 -7.88
CA TRP A 28 8.68 -12.77 -6.80
C TRP A 28 8.67 -14.04 -5.93
N MET A 29 7.66 -14.90 -6.05
CA MET A 29 7.46 -16.04 -5.17
C MET A 29 8.11 -17.30 -5.74
N THR A 30 9.40 -17.46 -5.49
CA THR A 30 10.16 -18.68 -5.82
C THR A 30 9.87 -19.81 -4.82
N PRO A 31 10.11 -21.10 -5.17
CA PRO A 31 9.80 -22.23 -4.29
C PRO A 31 10.44 -22.18 -2.90
N ASP A 32 11.62 -21.57 -2.77
CA ASP A 32 12.34 -21.44 -1.49
C ASP A 32 11.94 -20.18 -0.71
N ASN A 33 11.02 -19.37 -1.22
CA ASN A 33 10.55 -18.18 -0.53
C ASN A 33 9.72 -18.59 0.70
N ALA A 34 10.08 -18.10 1.89
CA ALA A 34 9.37 -18.41 3.13
C ALA A 34 7.88 -18.00 3.12
N LEU A 35 7.52 -17.06 2.23
CA LEU A 35 6.15 -16.61 2.00
C LEU A 35 5.37 -17.46 0.98
N ALA A 36 5.99 -18.48 0.37
CA ALA A 36 5.38 -19.35 -0.66
C ALA A 36 4.41 -20.39 -0.07
N LYS A 37 3.46 -19.93 0.73
CA LYS A 37 2.39 -20.70 1.35
C LYS A 37 1.17 -19.82 1.58
N ARG A 38 0.03 -20.40 1.97
CA ARG A 38 -1.18 -19.62 2.25
C ARG A 38 -0.92 -18.62 3.38
N HIS A 39 -1.42 -17.40 3.19
CA HIS A 39 -1.53 -16.38 4.24
C HIS A 39 -2.94 -15.79 4.21
N GLY A 40 -3.87 -16.39 4.96
CA GLY A 40 -5.27 -15.97 5.07
C GLY A 40 -5.59 -15.17 6.34
N ILE A 41 -6.85 -14.74 6.48
CA ILE A 41 -7.31 -14.00 7.67
C ILE A 41 -7.17 -14.84 8.94
N SER A 42 -7.49 -16.13 8.90
CA SER A 42 -7.35 -17.00 10.09
C SER A 42 -5.89 -17.13 10.51
N ASP A 43 -4.96 -17.20 9.55
CA ASP A 43 -3.51 -17.26 9.83
C ASP A 43 -3.06 -15.95 10.49
N TYR A 44 -3.49 -14.81 9.95
CA TYR A 44 -3.23 -13.48 10.52
C TYR A 44 -3.80 -13.34 11.94
N LEU A 45 -5.07 -13.68 12.15
CA LEU A 45 -5.71 -13.53 13.46
C LEU A 45 -5.07 -14.44 14.51
N SER A 46 -4.54 -15.61 14.13
CA SER A 46 -3.85 -16.53 15.04
C SER A 46 -2.57 -15.97 15.67
N ILE A 47 -1.95 -14.97 15.01
CA ILE A 47 -0.70 -14.34 15.47
C ILE A 47 -0.91 -12.95 16.08
N THR A 48 -2.13 -12.42 16.09
CA THR A 48 -2.45 -11.10 16.65
C THR A 48 -3.08 -11.20 18.03
N SER A 49 -2.56 -10.44 19.01
CA SER A 49 -3.09 -10.50 20.39
C SER A 49 -2.88 -9.19 21.17
N PRO A 50 -3.90 -8.31 21.34
CA PRO A 50 -5.27 -8.53 20.91
C PRO A 50 -5.40 -8.52 19.39
N PRO A 51 -6.39 -9.23 18.83
CA PRO A 51 -6.70 -9.12 17.41
C PRO A 51 -7.11 -7.69 17.04
N PRO A 52 -6.68 -7.17 15.89
CA PRO A 52 -7.06 -5.84 15.43
C PRO A 52 -8.57 -5.74 15.19
N SER A 53 -9.10 -4.53 15.32
CA SER A 53 -10.52 -4.24 15.05
C SER A 53 -10.85 -4.41 13.57
N GLY A 54 -9.89 -4.13 12.70
CA GLY A 54 -9.94 -4.43 11.27
C GLY A 54 -8.60 -4.18 10.58
N PHE A 55 -8.57 -4.42 9.28
CA PHE A 55 -7.39 -4.17 8.45
C PHE A 55 -7.75 -3.58 7.09
N ILE A 56 -6.74 -2.97 6.45
CA ILE A 56 -6.73 -2.61 5.04
C ILE A 56 -5.82 -3.62 4.31
N TYR A 57 -6.41 -4.35 3.38
CA TYR A 57 -5.66 -5.19 2.45
C TYR A 57 -4.88 -4.31 1.47
N VAL A 58 -3.67 -4.71 1.12
CA VAL A 58 -2.89 -4.08 0.05
C VAL A 58 -2.44 -5.15 -0.95
N GLU A 59 -2.55 -4.84 -2.25
CA GLU A 59 -2.18 -5.72 -3.38
C GLU A 59 -0.79 -6.36 -3.22
N THR A 60 -0.59 -7.52 -3.84
CA THR A 60 0.53 -8.42 -3.51
C THR A 60 1.57 -8.55 -4.63
N ASP A 61 1.60 -7.63 -5.59
CA ASP A 61 2.47 -7.68 -6.77
C ASP A 61 2.27 -8.98 -7.56
N ARG A 62 1.01 -9.22 -7.91
CA ARG A 62 0.59 -10.38 -8.71
C ARG A 62 1.31 -10.38 -10.06
N TYR A 63 1.63 -11.57 -10.55
CA TYR A 63 2.41 -11.75 -11.78
C TYR A 63 1.77 -11.05 -12.99
N LEU A 64 2.60 -10.35 -13.75
CA LEU A 64 2.28 -9.81 -15.07
C LEU A 64 3.25 -10.38 -16.10
N PRO A 65 2.79 -10.77 -17.30
CA PRO A 65 3.66 -11.35 -18.32
C PRO A 65 4.61 -10.32 -18.95
N SER A 66 4.30 -9.03 -18.82
CA SER A 66 5.07 -7.91 -19.35
C SER A 66 4.75 -6.62 -18.58
N ALA A 67 5.60 -5.60 -18.71
CA ALA A 67 5.38 -4.30 -18.07
C ALA A 67 4.10 -3.59 -18.55
N SER A 68 3.70 -3.80 -19.80
CA SER A 68 2.49 -3.23 -20.41
C SER A 68 1.82 -4.26 -21.33
N PRO A 69 0.49 -4.21 -21.52
CA PRO A 69 -0.21 -5.08 -22.46
C PRO A 69 0.26 -4.78 -23.90
N SER A 70 0.44 -5.83 -24.70
CA SER A 70 0.83 -5.69 -26.11
C SER A 70 -0.39 -5.43 -27.01
N ASP A 71 -0.13 -4.87 -28.19
CA ASP A 71 -1.08 -4.83 -29.32
C ASP A 71 -2.41 -4.12 -29.01
N ILE A 72 -2.38 -3.06 -28.20
CA ILE A 72 -3.54 -2.16 -28.02
C ILE A 72 -3.81 -1.46 -29.36
N PRO A 73 -5.00 -1.64 -29.98
CA PRO A 73 -5.30 -1.05 -31.28
C PRO A 73 -5.16 0.47 -31.25
N THR A 74 -4.49 1.06 -32.25
CA THR A 74 -4.34 2.53 -32.33
C THR A 74 -5.68 3.25 -32.44
N SER A 75 -6.69 2.59 -33.03
CA SER A 75 -8.08 3.08 -33.09
C SER A 75 -8.70 3.30 -31.71
N PHE A 76 -8.20 2.63 -30.68
CA PHE A 76 -8.65 2.80 -29.30
C PHE A 76 -8.27 4.16 -28.70
N PHE A 77 -7.25 4.82 -29.26
CA PHE A 77 -6.85 6.17 -28.83
C PHE A 77 -7.54 7.28 -29.63
N SER A 78 -8.50 6.94 -30.50
CA SER A 78 -9.35 7.93 -31.14
C SER A 78 -10.28 8.61 -30.11
N SER A 79 -10.78 9.81 -30.45
CA SER A 79 -11.67 10.59 -29.57
C SER A 79 -13.00 9.88 -29.24
N THR A 80 -13.37 8.86 -30.00
CA THR A 80 -14.57 8.06 -29.76
C THR A 80 -14.30 6.61 -30.15
N PRO A 81 -13.71 5.81 -29.26
CA PRO A 81 -13.45 4.40 -29.51
C PRO A 81 -14.78 3.67 -29.76
N THR A 82 -14.81 2.76 -30.73
CA THR A 82 -16.00 1.93 -30.95
C THR A 82 -16.18 0.93 -29.81
N ALA A 83 -17.40 0.43 -29.62
CA ALA A 83 -17.68 -0.60 -28.62
C ALA A 83 -16.82 -1.85 -28.85
N GLU A 84 -16.62 -2.23 -30.11
CA GLU A 84 -15.78 -3.38 -30.49
C GLU A 84 -14.32 -3.16 -30.12
N ALA A 85 -13.78 -1.94 -30.32
CA ALA A 85 -12.41 -1.60 -29.94
C ALA A 85 -12.23 -1.65 -28.41
N LYS A 86 -13.23 -1.18 -27.65
CA LYS A 86 -13.23 -1.21 -26.20
C LYS A 86 -13.26 -2.65 -25.66
N GLU A 87 -14.13 -3.50 -26.20
CA GLU A 87 -14.19 -4.92 -25.83
C GLU A 87 -12.90 -5.67 -26.19
N ALA A 88 -12.29 -5.37 -27.35
CA ALA A 88 -11.00 -5.95 -27.72
C ALA A 88 -9.87 -5.57 -26.76
N VAL A 89 -9.83 -4.31 -26.30
CA VAL A 89 -8.86 -3.86 -25.29
C VAL A 89 -9.13 -4.50 -23.94
N LYS A 90 -10.40 -4.60 -23.53
CA LYS A 90 -10.79 -5.27 -22.29
C LYS A 90 -10.39 -6.73 -22.27
N ALA A 91 -10.56 -7.47 -23.38
CA ALA A 91 -10.10 -8.85 -23.51
C ALA A 91 -8.58 -8.97 -23.34
N LYS A 92 -7.80 -8.08 -23.99
CA LYS A 92 -6.33 -8.03 -23.84
C LYS A 92 -5.89 -7.72 -22.42
N LEU A 93 -6.56 -6.78 -21.76
CA LEU A 93 -6.30 -6.45 -20.36
C LEU A 93 -6.64 -7.62 -19.43
N SER A 94 -7.71 -8.36 -19.71
CA SER A 94 -8.08 -9.54 -18.94
C SER A 94 -7.04 -10.65 -19.03
N GLU A 95 -6.40 -10.82 -20.17
CA GLU A 95 -5.31 -11.78 -20.36
C GLU A 95 -4.02 -11.30 -19.67
N TRP A 96 -3.62 -10.06 -19.94
CA TRP A 96 -2.39 -9.47 -19.39
C TRP A 96 -2.43 -9.35 -17.85
N ALA A 97 -3.53 -8.86 -17.29
CA ALA A 97 -3.72 -8.69 -15.86
C ALA A 97 -4.45 -9.87 -15.20
N LYS A 98 -4.35 -11.08 -15.76
CA LYS A 98 -5.03 -12.27 -15.24
C LYS A 98 -4.82 -12.46 -13.73
N GLN A 99 -3.58 -12.39 -13.25
CA GLN A 99 -3.28 -12.66 -11.83
C GLN A 99 -3.72 -11.53 -10.88
N PRO A 100 -3.57 -10.24 -11.23
CA PRO A 100 -4.27 -9.16 -10.52
C PRO A 100 -5.80 -9.33 -10.44
N LEU A 101 -6.44 -9.80 -11.51
CA LEU A 101 -7.89 -10.03 -11.50
C LEU A 101 -8.27 -11.26 -10.65
N GLU A 102 -7.45 -12.31 -10.61
CA GLU A 102 -7.65 -13.44 -9.67
C GLU A 102 -7.52 -13.00 -8.20
N GLU A 103 -6.64 -12.04 -7.90
CA GLU A 103 -6.56 -11.42 -6.57
C GLU A 103 -7.86 -10.68 -6.23
N ILE A 104 -8.43 -9.91 -7.17
CA ILE A 104 -9.74 -9.26 -6.98
C ILE A 104 -10.85 -10.29 -6.72
N LYS A 105 -10.85 -11.43 -7.42
CA LYS A 105 -11.82 -12.51 -7.16
C LYS A 105 -11.68 -13.12 -5.77
N PHE A 106 -10.45 -13.31 -5.28
CA PHE A 106 -10.19 -13.73 -3.92
C PHE A 106 -10.71 -12.70 -2.89
N LEU A 107 -10.41 -11.42 -3.10
CA LEU A 107 -10.92 -10.36 -2.23
C LEU A 107 -12.45 -10.26 -2.27
N ARG A 108 -13.08 -10.59 -3.41
CA ARG A 108 -14.53 -10.60 -3.54
C ARG A 108 -15.15 -11.66 -2.65
N ARG A 109 -14.58 -12.87 -2.63
CA ARG A 109 -14.99 -13.93 -1.70
C ARG A 109 -14.88 -13.49 -0.24
N ILE A 110 -13.81 -12.77 0.12
CA ILE A 110 -13.70 -12.16 1.45
C ILE A 110 -14.83 -11.15 1.68
N ALA A 111 -15.02 -10.18 0.78
CA ALA A 111 -16.02 -9.12 0.94
C ALA A 111 -17.46 -9.64 1.02
N GLU A 112 -17.78 -10.71 0.30
CA GLU A 112 -19.08 -11.36 0.25
C GLU A 112 -19.24 -12.48 1.31
N ALA A 113 -18.20 -12.72 2.13
CA ALA A 113 -18.15 -13.78 3.15
C ALA A 113 -18.45 -15.18 2.59
N GLN A 114 -17.86 -15.52 1.43
CA GLN A 114 -18.03 -16.79 0.73
C GLN A 114 -16.67 -17.48 0.54
N PRO A 115 -16.08 -18.07 1.60
CA PRO A 115 -14.74 -18.68 1.51
C PRO A 115 -14.73 -19.94 0.66
N ASP A 116 -13.74 -20.07 -0.21
CA ASP A 116 -13.40 -21.32 -0.89
C ASP A 116 -12.35 -22.12 -0.07
N PRO A 117 -12.27 -23.46 -0.27
CA PRO A 117 -11.19 -24.26 0.30
C PRO A 117 -9.81 -23.70 -0.10
N GLY A 118 -9.01 -23.35 0.91
CA GLY A 118 -7.66 -22.80 0.71
C GLY A 118 -7.55 -21.29 0.86
N ASP A 119 -8.66 -20.56 0.98
CA ASP A 119 -8.64 -19.11 1.17
C ASP A 119 -8.11 -18.67 2.55
N GLY A 120 -8.29 -19.51 3.57
CA GLY A 120 -7.79 -19.25 4.91
C GLY A 120 -8.58 -18.19 5.68
N PHE A 121 -9.89 -18.14 5.52
CA PHE A 121 -10.80 -17.35 6.37
C PHE A 121 -12.16 -18.04 6.53
N SER A 122 -12.87 -17.68 7.59
CA SER A 122 -14.27 -18.03 7.83
C SER A 122 -15.21 -16.83 7.54
N GLU A 123 -16.50 -17.10 7.35
CA GLU A 123 -17.50 -16.05 7.10
C GLU A 123 -17.50 -14.96 8.18
N ALA A 124 -17.30 -15.35 9.44
CA ALA A 124 -17.24 -14.42 10.57
C ALA A 124 -15.98 -13.54 10.57
N GLU A 125 -14.89 -13.99 9.97
CA GLU A 125 -13.63 -13.26 9.90
C GLU A 125 -13.59 -12.26 8.73
N ALA A 126 -14.38 -12.49 7.68
CA ALA A 126 -14.50 -11.60 6.52
C ALA A 126 -14.72 -10.12 6.88
N GLN A 127 -15.51 -9.84 7.92
CA GLN A 127 -15.82 -8.49 8.39
C GLN A 127 -14.60 -7.69 8.90
N LYS A 128 -13.46 -8.37 9.12
CA LYS A 128 -12.19 -7.74 9.50
C LYS A 128 -11.57 -6.94 8.35
N MET A 129 -11.86 -7.28 7.09
CA MET A 129 -11.46 -6.47 5.95
C MET A 129 -12.34 -5.23 5.82
N LYS A 130 -11.78 -4.08 6.20
CA LYS A 130 -12.49 -2.79 6.20
C LYS A 130 -12.37 -2.06 4.87
N GLY A 131 -11.25 -2.27 4.19
CA GLY A 131 -11.02 -1.80 2.83
C GLY A 131 -9.89 -2.56 2.16
N CYS A 132 -9.75 -2.36 0.85
CA CYS A 132 -8.65 -2.91 0.07
C CYS A 132 -8.06 -1.87 -0.88
N VAL A 133 -6.73 -1.85 -0.94
CA VAL A 133 -5.93 -1.15 -1.93
C VAL A 133 -5.53 -2.18 -2.98
N ILE A 134 -6.11 -2.10 -4.18
CA ILE A 134 -5.92 -3.11 -5.23
C ILE A 134 -4.89 -2.67 -6.26
N TYR A 135 -4.42 -3.59 -7.11
CA TYR A 135 -3.52 -3.25 -8.20
C TYR A 135 -4.17 -2.26 -9.18
N GLY A 136 -3.44 -1.19 -9.52
CA GLY A 136 -3.84 -0.21 -10.53
C GLY A 136 -2.69 0.10 -11.50
N PRO A 137 -2.82 -0.16 -12.81
CA PRO A 137 -1.76 0.06 -13.80
C PRO A 137 -1.68 1.53 -14.24
N LEU A 138 -1.37 2.41 -13.28
CA LEU A 138 -1.38 3.87 -13.44
C LEU A 138 -0.39 4.40 -14.46
N HIS A 139 0.60 3.60 -14.86
CA HIS A 139 1.57 3.93 -15.91
C HIS A 139 1.00 3.83 -17.33
N LEU A 140 -0.15 3.17 -17.51
CA LEU A 140 -0.80 3.02 -18.81
C LEU A 140 -1.43 4.33 -19.28
N ALA A 141 -1.63 4.46 -20.58
CA ALA A 141 -2.35 5.60 -21.16
C ALA A 141 -3.77 5.73 -20.54
N PRO A 142 -4.30 6.94 -20.30
CA PRO A 142 -5.55 7.13 -19.56
C PRO A 142 -6.78 6.37 -20.06
N PRO A 143 -7.02 6.22 -21.38
CA PRO A 143 -8.13 5.39 -21.88
C PRO A 143 -7.98 3.90 -21.51
N VAL A 144 -6.74 3.40 -21.48
CA VAL A 144 -6.44 2.00 -21.14
C VAL A 144 -6.58 1.78 -19.64
N PHE A 145 -6.07 2.72 -18.82
CA PHE A 145 -6.27 2.70 -17.38
C PHE A 145 -7.75 2.73 -17.00
N THR A 146 -8.54 3.60 -17.65
CA THR A 146 -10.00 3.66 -17.45
C THR A 146 -10.69 2.33 -17.76
N THR A 147 -10.30 1.68 -18.86
CA THR A 147 -10.86 0.37 -19.24
C THR A 147 -10.45 -0.74 -18.25
N TYR A 148 -9.23 -0.66 -17.71
CA TYR A 148 -8.83 -1.56 -16.63
C TYR A 148 -9.68 -1.35 -15.37
N LEU A 149 -9.99 -0.10 -14.99
CA LEU A 149 -10.84 0.17 -13.84
C LEU A 149 -12.24 -0.43 -13.99
N GLU A 150 -12.84 -0.33 -15.18
CA GLU A 150 -14.13 -0.97 -15.47
C GLU A 150 -14.06 -2.50 -15.33
N LEU A 151 -13.00 -3.11 -15.86
CA LEU A 151 -12.76 -4.55 -15.73
C LEU A 151 -12.55 -4.97 -14.26
N ALA A 152 -11.82 -4.18 -13.48
CA ALA A 152 -11.60 -4.39 -12.07
C ALA A 152 -12.90 -4.28 -11.27
N GLU A 153 -13.74 -3.28 -11.57
CA GLU A 153 -15.05 -3.06 -10.97
C GLU A 153 -16.01 -4.24 -11.25
N GLU A 154 -16.09 -4.68 -12.50
CA GLU A 154 -16.91 -5.83 -12.88
C GLU A 154 -16.45 -7.12 -12.19
N THR A 155 -15.12 -7.32 -12.11
CA THR A 155 -14.54 -8.49 -11.43
C THR A 155 -14.83 -8.45 -9.93
N ALA A 156 -14.69 -7.27 -9.31
CA ALA A 156 -14.93 -7.04 -7.89
C ALA A 156 -16.40 -7.24 -7.52
N GLY A 157 -17.32 -6.86 -8.40
CA GLY A 157 -18.74 -6.78 -8.06
C GLY A 157 -19.03 -5.66 -7.03
N PRO A 158 -20.31 -5.36 -6.79
CA PRO A 158 -20.70 -4.16 -6.04
C PRO A 158 -20.23 -4.19 -4.57
N VAL A 159 -20.19 -5.38 -3.95
CA VAL A 159 -19.83 -5.52 -2.53
C VAL A 159 -18.35 -5.20 -2.32
N LEU A 160 -17.44 -5.85 -3.05
CA LEU A 160 -16.01 -5.54 -2.95
C LEU A 160 -15.69 -4.14 -3.46
N TRP A 161 -16.30 -3.68 -4.56
CA TRP A 161 -16.01 -2.36 -5.11
C TRP A 161 -16.30 -1.24 -4.11
N SER A 162 -17.36 -1.38 -3.31
CA SER A 162 -17.67 -0.44 -2.21
C SER A 162 -16.57 -0.40 -1.13
N LYS A 163 -15.77 -1.47 -1.00
CA LYS A 163 -14.62 -1.60 -0.08
C LYS A 163 -13.28 -1.23 -0.73
N VAL A 164 -13.22 -0.95 -2.04
CA VAL A 164 -11.97 -0.47 -2.66
C VAL A 164 -11.68 0.95 -2.18
N VAL A 165 -10.63 1.11 -1.38
CA VAL A 165 -10.25 2.39 -0.76
C VAL A 165 -9.11 3.08 -1.50
N GLY A 166 -8.41 2.37 -2.36
CA GLY A 166 -7.27 2.90 -3.09
C GLY A 166 -6.69 1.93 -4.12
N PHE A 167 -5.63 2.40 -4.75
CA PHE A 167 -4.84 1.62 -5.69
C PHE A 167 -3.36 1.69 -5.32
N ARG A 168 -2.62 0.65 -5.69
CA ARG A 168 -1.16 0.66 -5.65
C ARG A 168 -0.62 0.19 -6.99
N TYR A 169 0.45 0.85 -7.41
CA TYR A 169 1.33 0.42 -8.47
C TYR A 169 2.72 0.35 -7.86
N LEU A 170 3.34 -0.83 -7.87
CA LEU A 170 4.59 -1.04 -7.17
C LEU A 170 5.74 -0.28 -7.87
N LEU A 171 6.17 0.85 -7.29
CA LEU A 171 7.31 1.64 -7.77
C LEU A 171 8.64 1.11 -7.23
N GLN A 172 8.62 0.45 -6.07
CA GLN A 172 9.75 -0.33 -5.56
C GLN A 172 10.05 -1.56 -6.44
N GLY A 173 11.29 -2.06 -6.37
CA GLY A 173 11.71 -3.29 -7.07
C GLY A 173 12.09 -3.12 -8.54
N LYS A 174 12.04 -1.89 -9.09
CA LYS A 174 12.26 -1.65 -10.53
C LYS A 174 13.71 -1.38 -10.94
N GLY A 175 14.61 -1.12 -9.99
CA GLY A 175 15.99 -0.69 -10.28
C GLY A 175 16.20 0.82 -10.11
N GLU A 176 17.45 1.21 -9.92
CA GLU A 176 17.85 2.62 -9.75
C GLU A 176 17.52 3.44 -11.01
N GLY A 177 16.92 4.61 -10.84
CA GLY A 177 16.56 5.53 -11.93
C GLY A 177 15.37 5.12 -12.80
N VAL A 178 14.91 3.87 -12.74
CA VAL A 178 13.81 3.37 -13.58
C VAL A 178 12.49 4.08 -13.28
N VAL A 179 12.17 4.29 -11.99
CA VAL A 179 10.96 5.04 -11.59
C VAL A 179 11.01 6.47 -12.09
N ALA A 180 12.15 7.16 -11.92
CA ALA A 180 12.29 8.53 -12.37
C ALA A 180 12.09 8.66 -13.89
N SER A 181 12.67 7.74 -14.66
CA SER A 181 12.51 7.68 -16.12
C SER A 181 11.05 7.44 -16.51
N MET A 182 10.43 6.39 -15.94
CA MET A 182 9.02 6.03 -16.17
C MET A 182 8.05 7.17 -15.89
N LEU A 183 8.26 7.92 -14.80
CA LEU A 183 7.40 9.06 -14.46
C LEU A 183 7.62 10.22 -15.43
N SER A 184 8.86 10.49 -15.84
CA SER A 184 9.18 11.59 -16.77
C SER A 184 8.74 11.32 -18.22
N GLU A 185 8.81 10.08 -18.68
CA GLU A 185 8.46 9.69 -20.06
C GLU A 185 6.97 9.78 -20.35
N ASN A 186 6.12 9.66 -19.33
CA ASN A 186 4.66 9.70 -19.43
C ASN A 186 4.03 10.54 -18.30
N GLU A 187 4.60 11.71 -18.00
CA GLU A 187 4.18 12.54 -16.87
C GLU A 187 2.68 12.90 -16.93
N ASP A 188 2.21 13.35 -18.10
CA ASP A 188 0.80 13.74 -18.28
C ASP A 188 -0.16 12.57 -18.08
N GLY A 189 0.21 11.37 -18.54
CA GLY A 189 -0.60 10.16 -18.34
C GLY A 189 -0.70 9.79 -16.85
N TRP A 190 0.42 9.83 -16.14
CA TRP A 190 0.46 9.62 -14.69
C TRP A 190 -0.40 10.63 -13.93
N ILE A 191 -0.25 11.93 -14.23
CA ILE A 191 -1.01 12.99 -13.58
C ILE A 191 -2.50 12.80 -13.83
N SER A 192 -2.90 12.54 -15.07
CA SER A 192 -4.30 12.32 -15.45
C SER A 192 -4.91 11.13 -14.70
N ASN A 193 -4.21 10.00 -14.67
CA ASN A 193 -4.67 8.80 -13.98
C ASN A 193 -4.77 8.98 -12.46
N LEU A 194 -3.77 9.63 -11.84
CA LEU A 194 -3.78 9.92 -10.40
C LEU A 194 -4.88 10.91 -10.03
N ALA A 195 -5.04 11.99 -10.81
CA ALA A 195 -6.09 12.97 -10.59
C ALA A 195 -7.49 12.35 -10.74
N ALA A 196 -7.67 11.36 -11.62
CA ALA A 196 -8.93 10.64 -11.76
C ALA A 196 -9.35 9.89 -10.48
N LEU A 197 -8.39 9.44 -9.66
CA LEU A 197 -8.67 8.71 -8.42
C LEU A 197 -9.49 9.53 -7.41
N ARG A 198 -9.42 10.87 -7.46
CA ARG A 198 -10.22 11.73 -6.57
C ARG A 198 -11.73 11.59 -6.76
N ARG A 199 -12.18 11.08 -7.91
CA ARG A 199 -13.61 10.86 -8.21
C ARG A 199 -14.19 9.73 -7.37
N GLY A 200 -13.41 8.66 -7.18
CA GLY A 200 -13.62 7.60 -6.19
C GLY A 200 -15.03 7.02 -6.05
N ARG A 201 -15.28 6.45 -4.86
CA ARG A 201 -16.57 5.91 -4.41
C ARG A 201 -17.54 7.05 -4.07
N ASP A 202 -18.42 7.43 -4.99
CA ASP A 202 -19.41 8.50 -4.78
C ASP A 202 -18.78 9.84 -4.36
N GLY A 203 -17.64 10.20 -4.93
CA GLY A 203 -16.95 11.44 -4.59
C GLY A 203 -16.12 11.41 -3.31
N LYS A 204 -16.01 10.27 -2.62
CA LYS A 204 -15.15 10.12 -1.42
C LYS A 204 -13.65 9.98 -1.73
N GLY A 205 -13.29 9.87 -3.02
CA GLY A 205 -11.92 9.70 -3.50
C GLY A 205 -11.30 8.33 -3.16
N TRP A 206 -10.31 7.93 -3.96
CA TRP A 206 -9.42 6.81 -3.67
C TRP A 206 -8.04 7.30 -3.26
N CYS A 207 -7.32 6.47 -2.50
CA CYS A 207 -5.92 6.68 -2.19
C CYS A 207 -5.01 6.11 -3.30
N PHE A 208 -3.84 6.70 -3.45
CA PHE A 208 -2.69 6.06 -4.08
C PHE A 208 -1.66 5.71 -3.00
N ASP A 209 -1.45 4.42 -2.78
CA ASP A 209 -0.42 3.91 -1.88
C ASP A 209 0.93 3.90 -2.63
N VAL A 210 1.92 4.58 -2.06
CA VAL A 210 3.22 4.87 -2.67
C VAL A 210 4.28 3.98 -2.04
N GLY A 211 4.61 2.88 -2.69
CA GLY A 211 5.74 2.03 -2.32
C GLY A 211 6.99 2.37 -3.12
N VAL A 212 7.96 3.04 -2.49
CA VAL A 212 9.31 3.29 -3.03
C VAL A 212 10.36 2.65 -2.12
N ASP A 213 11.52 2.31 -2.68
CA ASP A 213 12.61 1.65 -1.95
C ASP A 213 13.91 2.45 -2.09
N VAL A 214 14.14 3.37 -1.15
CA VAL A 214 15.33 4.21 -1.16
C VAL A 214 16.57 3.48 -0.64
N HIS A 215 16.39 2.36 0.07
CA HIS A 215 17.48 1.51 0.52
C HIS A 215 18.18 0.83 -0.65
N ARG A 216 17.43 0.15 -1.53
CA ARG A 216 18.00 -0.68 -2.60
C ARG A 216 18.23 0.08 -3.90
N TYR A 217 17.48 1.16 -4.16
CA TYR A 217 17.48 1.86 -5.46
C TYR A 217 17.72 3.37 -5.37
N GLY A 218 18.11 3.86 -4.19
CA GLY A 218 18.42 5.28 -3.97
C GLY A 218 17.22 6.22 -4.00
N TYR A 219 17.49 7.52 -3.88
CA TYR A 219 16.45 8.54 -3.67
C TYR A 219 15.74 9.02 -4.94
N SER A 220 16.22 8.63 -6.13
CA SER A 220 15.66 9.11 -7.41
C SER A 220 14.16 8.85 -7.56
N ALA A 221 13.68 7.68 -7.09
CA ALA A 221 12.26 7.34 -7.09
C ALA A 221 11.45 8.26 -6.17
N MET A 222 11.95 8.52 -4.95
CA MET A 222 11.28 9.37 -3.98
C MET A 222 11.23 10.82 -4.44
N ASP A 223 12.30 11.34 -5.04
CA ASP A 223 12.35 12.68 -5.62
C ASP A 223 11.36 12.84 -6.78
N ALA A 224 11.30 11.84 -7.67
CA ALA A 224 10.39 11.83 -8.80
C ALA A 224 8.92 11.77 -8.36
N VAL A 225 8.61 10.94 -7.37
CA VAL A 225 7.27 10.89 -6.75
C VAL A 225 6.91 12.23 -6.10
N GLY A 226 7.82 12.86 -5.36
CA GLY A 226 7.56 14.16 -4.74
C GLY A 226 7.27 15.26 -5.78
N LYS A 227 7.95 15.22 -6.94
CA LYS A 227 7.63 16.09 -8.09
C LYS A 227 6.25 15.78 -8.66
N LEU A 228 5.95 14.51 -8.90
CA LEU A 228 4.67 14.07 -9.45
C LEU A 228 3.49 14.51 -8.57
N ILE A 229 3.59 14.35 -7.25
CA ILE A 229 2.55 14.80 -6.31
C ILE A 229 2.29 16.30 -6.44
N ARG A 230 3.35 17.13 -6.49
CA ARG A 230 3.18 18.58 -6.69
C ARG A 230 2.49 18.90 -8.02
N ARG A 231 2.87 18.22 -9.10
CA ARG A 231 2.24 18.41 -10.42
C ARG A 231 0.77 17.99 -10.43
N VAL A 232 0.41 16.90 -9.74
CA VAL A 232 -0.99 16.51 -9.54
C VAL A 232 -1.77 17.61 -8.80
N ARG A 233 -1.19 18.20 -7.75
CA ARG A 233 -1.82 19.32 -7.04
C ARG A 233 -2.03 20.55 -7.90
N GLU A 234 -1.07 20.91 -8.74
CA GLU A 234 -1.19 22.04 -9.66
C GLU A 234 -2.32 21.81 -10.68
N VAL A 235 -2.46 20.59 -11.20
CA VAL A 235 -3.58 20.24 -12.08
C VAL A 235 -4.91 20.32 -11.32
N GLU A 236 -4.98 19.72 -10.12
CA GLU A 236 -6.19 19.79 -9.28
C GLU A 236 -6.60 21.23 -8.97
N GLU A 237 -5.66 22.11 -8.63
CA GLU A 237 -5.91 23.53 -8.41
C GLU A 237 -6.43 24.22 -9.68
N SER A 238 -5.82 23.94 -10.84
CA SER A 238 -6.24 24.51 -12.13
C SER A 238 -7.67 24.09 -12.52
N GLU A 239 -8.10 22.90 -12.09
CA GLU A 239 -9.45 22.35 -12.31
C GLU A 239 -10.46 22.80 -11.24
N GLY A 240 -10.07 23.69 -10.33
CA GLY A 240 -10.94 24.20 -9.26
C GLY A 240 -11.27 23.17 -8.18
N VAL A 241 -10.43 22.14 -8.01
CA VAL A 241 -10.59 21.16 -6.94
C VAL A 241 -10.29 21.84 -5.60
N GLY A 242 -11.33 21.97 -4.78
CA GLY A 242 -11.21 22.57 -3.45
C GLY A 242 -10.20 21.81 -2.56
N LYS A 243 -9.58 22.56 -1.63
CA LYS A 243 -8.65 22.00 -0.64
C LYS A 243 -9.25 20.77 0.05
N GLY A 244 -8.48 19.70 0.15
CA GLY A 244 -8.92 18.46 0.79
C GLY A 244 -9.83 17.57 -0.06
N ARG A 245 -10.08 17.91 -1.33
CA ARG A 245 -10.87 17.09 -2.27
C ARG A 245 -10.04 16.48 -3.41
N GLY A 246 -8.72 16.64 -3.37
CA GLY A 246 -7.82 15.97 -4.30
C GLY A 246 -7.62 14.49 -4.00
N VAL A 247 -6.77 13.83 -4.78
CA VAL A 247 -6.34 12.46 -4.51
C VAL A 247 -5.54 12.39 -3.20
N ARG A 248 -5.71 11.30 -2.44
CA ARG A 248 -4.94 11.05 -1.21
C ARG A 248 -3.71 10.22 -1.55
N PHE A 249 -2.57 10.55 -0.97
CA PHE A 249 -1.33 9.79 -1.13
C PHE A 249 -0.89 9.19 0.20
N VAL A 250 -0.47 7.93 0.20
CA VAL A 250 -0.02 7.24 1.40
C VAL A 250 1.39 6.70 1.16
N ILE A 251 2.40 7.28 1.81
CA ILE A 251 3.77 6.79 1.75
C ILE A 251 3.89 5.50 2.55
N ASN A 252 4.31 4.42 1.90
CA ASN A 252 4.46 3.13 2.55
C ASN A 252 5.83 3.00 3.22
N HIS A 253 5.89 2.22 4.29
CA HIS A 253 7.11 1.67 4.88
C HIS A 253 8.23 2.67 5.20
N LEU A 254 7.90 3.91 5.58
CA LEU A 254 8.91 4.97 5.78
C LEU A 254 9.80 5.20 4.54
N ALA A 255 9.25 4.97 3.33
CA ALA A 255 9.98 4.95 2.05
C ALA A 255 11.12 3.91 1.99
N LYS A 256 11.09 2.91 2.87
CA LYS A 256 12.09 1.87 3.07
C LYS A 256 13.50 2.44 3.22
N HIS A 257 13.65 3.42 4.12
CA HIS A 257 14.98 3.95 4.42
C HIS A 257 15.88 2.87 5.06
N PRO A 258 17.17 2.76 4.69
CA PRO A 258 18.08 1.82 5.31
C PRO A 258 18.29 2.12 6.80
N LEU A 259 18.23 1.09 7.63
CA LEU A 259 18.38 1.19 9.09
C LEU A 259 19.72 0.64 9.54
N SER A 260 20.27 1.22 10.60
CA SER A 260 21.53 0.79 11.20
C SER A 260 21.47 0.92 12.71
N VAL A 261 21.93 -0.12 13.40
CA VAL A 261 22.05 -0.13 14.87
C VAL A 261 23.24 0.72 15.31
N SER A 262 24.34 0.66 14.57
CA SER A 262 25.57 1.38 14.91
C SER A 262 25.50 2.88 14.55
N SER A 263 24.64 3.25 13.60
CA SER A 263 24.43 4.64 13.20
C SER A 263 22.94 4.90 12.92
N PRO A 264 22.11 5.06 13.96
CA PRO A 264 20.67 5.24 13.84
C PRO A 264 20.31 6.68 13.45
N THR A 265 20.86 7.15 12.33
CA THR A 265 20.68 8.53 11.86
C THR A 265 20.01 8.52 10.50
N PRO A 266 18.84 9.17 10.33
CA PRO A 266 18.22 9.34 9.03
C PRO A 266 19.10 10.15 8.10
N SER A 267 19.13 9.80 6.82
CA SER A 267 19.91 10.58 5.86
C SER A 267 19.33 11.99 5.69
N PRO A 268 20.17 13.02 5.43
CA PRO A 268 19.68 14.36 5.13
C PRO A 268 18.71 14.39 3.94
N HIS A 269 18.92 13.52 2.94
CA HIS A 269 18.05 13.43 1.76
C HIS A 269 16.65 12.97 2.16
N TRP A 270 16.54 11.89 2.93
CA TRP A 270 15.25 11.38 3.39
C TRP A 270 14.50 12.40 4.27
N LEU A 271 15.22 13.06 5.17
CA LEU A 271 14.66 14.11 6.03
C LEU A 271 14.07 15.25 5.20
N SER A 272 14.82 15.72 4.20
CA SER A 272 14.41 16.79 3.28
C SER A 272 13.22 16.36 2.41
N ALA A 273 13.27 15.14 1.87
CA ALA A 273 12.23 14.61 1.00
C ALA A 273 10.87 14.48 1.72
N LEU A 274 10.84 13.97 2.96
CA LEU A 274 9.61 13.94 3.75
C LEU A 274 9.15 15.34 4.19
N SER A 275 10.08 16.20 4.63
CA SER A 275 9.75 17.58 5.02
C SER A 275 9.10 18.37 3.90
N ALA A 276 9.52 18.15 2.66
CA ALA A 276 8.95 18.80 1.47
C ALA A 276 7.50 18.38 1.17
N LEU A 277 7.04 17.23 1.71
CA LEU A 277 5.68 16.72 1.53
C LEU A 277 4.74 17.15 2.68
N THR A 278 5.28 17.60 3.81
CA THR A 278 4.52 18.04 5.00
C THR A 278 3.36 19.00 4.71
N PRO A 279 3.48 20.02 3.83
CA PRO A 279 2.42 21.00 3.61
C PRO A 279 1.15 20.46 2.97
N ASP A 280 1.21 19.30 2.30
CA ASP A 280 0.04 18.70 1.66
C ASP A 280 -0.81 17.94 2.71
N PRO A 281 -2.04 18.38 3.02
CA PRO A 281 -2.87 17.75 4.05
C PRO A 281 -3.43 16.38 3.63
N GLN A 282 -3.37 16.02 2.34
CA GLN A 282 -3.87 14.75 1.80
C GLN A 282 -2.78 13.69 1.64
N LEU A 283 -1.57 13.99 2.11
CA LEU A 283 -0.47 13.04 2.24
C LEU A 283 -0.49 12.39 3.62
N SER A 284 -0.15 11.11 3.69
CA SER A 284 -0.06 10.35 4.94
C SER A 284 1.08 9.35 4.86
N ILE A 285 1.47 8.77 5.99
CA ILE A 285 2.57 7.80 6.04
C ILE A 285 2.20 6.59 6.89
N LYS A 286 2.59 5.40 6.42
CA LYS A 286 2.48 4.16 7.20
C LYS A 286 3.75 3.90 7.98
N LEU A 287 3.62 3.79 9.30
CA LEU A 287 4.64 3.23 10.18
C LEU A 287 4.56 1.70 10.02
N SER A 288 5.33 1.16 9.07
CA SER A 288 5.27 -0.24 8.63
C SER A 288 6.58 -0.70 7.99
N GLY A 289 6.75 -2.00 7.73
CA GLY A 289 7.78 -2.56 6.85
C GLY A 289 9.25 -2.35 7.25
N ALA A 290 9.51 -1.81 8.43
CA ALA A 290 10.86 -1.42 8.84
C ALA A 290 11.78 -2.62 9.19
N LEU A 291 11.20 -3.76 9.61
CA LEU A 291 11.97 -4.92 10.09
C LEU A 291 12.86 -5.57 9.01
N ASN A 292 12.62 -5.30 7.73
CA ASN A 292 13.40 -5.81 6.61
C ASN A 292 14.45 -4.81 6.06
N GLU A 293 14.66 -3.69 6.74
CA GLU A 293 15.47 -2.58 6.22
C GLU A 293 16.79 -2.35 6.95
N PHE A 294 17.15 -3.22 7.90
CA PHE A 294 18.47 -3.20 8.53
C PHE A 294 19.56 -3.66 7.57
N LYS A 295 20.58 -2.83 7.34
CA LYS A 295 21.62 -3.05 6.31
C LYS A 295 22.95 -3.60 6.82
N ASP A 296 23.34 -3.25 8.04
CA ASP A 296 24.70 -3.51 8.54
C ASP A 296 24.74 -4.69 9.53
N ALA A 297 23.59 -5.23 9.92
CA ALA A 297 23.43 -6.34 10.86
C ALA A 297 22.04 -6.98 10.69
N PRO A 298 21.84 -8.23 11.17
CA PRO A 298 20.50 -8.78 11.33
C PRO A 298 19.61 -7.85 12.16
N THR A 299 18.31 -7.88 11.89
CA THR A 299 17.33 -7.10 12.64
C THR A 299 17.41 -7.44 14.14
N PRO A 300 17.56 -6.45 15.04
CA PRO A 300 17.67 -6.71 16.47
C PRO A 300 16.41 -7.38 17.02
N ALA A 301 16.57 -8.41 17.85
CA ALA A 301 15.44 -9.13 18.44
C ALA A 301 14.88 -8.46 19.70
N ASP A 302 15.65 -7.58 20.36
CA ASP A 302 15.25 -6.91 21.58
C ASP A 302 14.64 -5.51 21.31
N LEU A 303 13.58 -5.21 22.06
CA LEU A 303 12.86 -3.93 21.92
C LEU A 303 13.72 -2.69 22.18
N PRO A 304 14.60 -2.62 23.21
CA PRO A 304 15.41 -1.42 23.46
C PRO A 304 16.34 -1.06 22.30
N THR A 305 16.99 -2.04 21.70
CA THR A 305 17.88 -1.82 20.54
C THR A 305 17.08 -1.40 19.32
N LEU A 306 15.96 -2.07 19.01
CA LEU A 306 15.06 -1.66 17.93
C LEU A 306 14.55 -0.23 18.12
N LEU A 307 14.13 0.11 19.33
CA LEU A 307 13.58 1.42 19.66
C LEU A 307 14.63 2.52 19.46
N THR A 308 15.86 2.29 19.94
CA THR A 308 16.98 3.20 19.72
C THR A 308 17.25 3.40 18.23
N ALA A 309 17.22 2.32 17.45
CA ALA A 309 17.49 2.36 16.01
C ALA A 309 16.41 3.08 15.20
N LEU A 310 15.14 2.98 15.63
CA LEU A 310 13.99 3.46 14.87
C LEU A 310 13.44 4.80 15.33
N SER A 311 13.63 5.20 16.58
CA SER A 311 13.05 6.43 17.13
C SER A 311 13.33 7.66 16.25
N PRO A 312 14.57 7.92 15.77
CA PRO A 312 14.84 9.10 14.94
C PRO A 312 14.02 9.15 13.63
N PHE A 313 13.66 7.99 13.07
CA PHE A 313 12.84 7.87 11.87
C PHE A 313 11.36 8.08 12.18
N LEU A 314 10.88 7.44 13.25
CA LEU A 314 9.50 7.56 13.71
C LEU A 314 9.18 8.99 14.15
N ASP A 315 10.13 9.65 14.81
CA ASP A 315 10.04 11.04 15.26
C ASP A 315 9.87 12.00 14.09
N HIS A 316 10.72 11.85 13.07
CA HIS A 316 10.65 12.70 11.88
C HIS A 316 9.38 12.45 11.08
N ALA A 317 8.95 11.18 10.95
CA ALA A 317 7.70 10.82 10.31
C ALA A 317 6.49 11.44 11.04
N LEU A 318 6.44 11.36 12.37
CA LEU A 318 5.37 11.96 13.17
C LEU A 318 5.37 13.49 13.06
N ALA A 319 6.55 14.11 13.06
CA ALA A 319 6.68 15.57 12.91
C ALA A 319 6.22 16.07 11.53
N CYS A 320 6.50 15.33 10.46
CA CYS A 320 6.05 15.66 9.10
C CYS A 320 4.55 15.38 8.88
N PHE A 321 4.04 14.32 9.51
CA PHE A 321 2.68 13.83 9.30
C PHE A 321 1.89 13.76 10.62
N PRO A 322 1.74 14.89 11.34
CA PRO A 322 0.97 14.91 12.57
C PRO A 322 -0.47 14.52 12.26
N HIS A 323 -1.00 13.60 13.06
CA HIS A 323 -2.30 12.97 12.87
C HIS A 323 -2.51 12.25 11.51
N ARG A 324 -1.43 12.03 10.74
CA ARG A 324 -1.43 11.39 9.41
C ARG A 324 -0.41 10.26 9.29
N ALA A 325 0.26 9.93 10.39
CA ALA A 325 1.03 8.70 10.56
C ALA A 325 0.11 7.59 11.09
N MET A 326 0.16 6.41 10.48
CA MET A 326 -0.74 5.29 10.80
C MET A 326 0.00 3.97 10.93
N PHE A 327 -0.48 3.09 11.81
CA PHE A 327 0.03 1.74 12.01
C PHE A 327 -0.22 0.86 10.78
N GLY A 328 0.81 0.14 10.34
CA GLY A 328 0.68 -1.01 9.45
C GLY A 328 1.69 -2.07 9.83
N SER A 329 1.30 -3.33 9.90
CA SER A 329 2.22 -4.39 10.30
C SER A 329 3.13 -4.86 9.17
N ASP A 330 2.67 -4.71 7.93
CA ASP A 330 3.29 -5.33 6.76
C ASP A 330 3.25 -6.87 6.82
N TRP A 331 2.28 -7.46 7.53
CA TRP A 331 2.16 -8.92 7.61
C TRP A 331 1.68 -9.52 6.27
N PRO A 332 2.21 -10.67 5.83
CA PRO A 332 3.25 -11.50 6.46
C PRO A 332 4.67 -11.10 6.05
N VAL A 333 4.85 -10.05 5.24
CA VAL A 333 6.15 -9.58 4.75
C VAL A 333 7.07 -9.13 5.89
N CYS A 334 6.52 -8.70 7.03
CA CYS A 334 7.28 -8.45 8.27
C CYS A 334 8.07 -9.68 8.77
N ASN A 335 7.76 -10.88 8.26
CA ASN A 335 8.52 -12.10 8.55
C ASN A 335 9.79 -12.25 7.69
N VAL A 336 9.92 -11.46 6.63
CA VAL A 336 11.15 -11.34 5.86
C VAL A 336 12.10 -10.43 6.62
N GLY A 337 13.18 -10.99 7.16
CA GLY A 337 14.14 -10.26 7.99
C GLY A 337 13.68 -9.98 9.43
N GLY A 338 12.42 -10.29 9.77
CA GLY A 338 11.89 -10.14 11.14
C GLY A 338 12.51 -11.16 12.13
N PRO A 339 12.96 -10.73 13.32
CA PRO A 339 13.77 -11.55 14.22
C PRO A 339 12.97 -12.45 15.17
N SER A 340 11.65 -12.31 15.23
CA SER A 340 10.79 -12.98 16.21
C SER A 340 9.98 -14.16 15.64
N GLY A 341 10.33 -14.63 14.45
CA GLY A 341 9.61 -15.69 13.75
C GLY A 341 8.19 -15.29 13.32
N GLU A 342 7.52 -16.18 12.58
CA GLU A 342 6.25 -15.85 11.92
C GLU A 342 5.12 -15.41 12.86
N ALA A 343 5.10 -15.95 14.09
CA ALA A 343 4.11 -15.62 15.09
C ALA A 343 4.47 -14.39 15.94
N GLY A 344 5.74 -13.95 15.93
CA GLY A 344 6.22 -12.91 16.84
C GLY A 344 6.40 -11.53 16.20
N ASN A 345 6.69 -11.44 14.91
CA ASN A 345 7.08 -10.17 14.27
C ASN A 345 5.97 -9.11 14.28
N TRP A 346 4.71 -9.50 14.14
CA TRP A 346 3.58 -8.57 14.26
C TRP A 346 3.51 -7.96 15.66
N GLY A 347 3.60 -8.81 16.69
CA GLY A 347 3.57 -8.38 18.10
C GLY A 347 4.77 -7.50 18.44
N LEU A 348 5.96 -7.87 17.95
CA LEU A 348 7.19 -7.07 18.09
C LEU A 348 7.02 -5.66 17.52
N TRP A 349 6.49 -5.53 16.29
CA TRP A 349 6.28 -4.23 15.66
C TRP A 349 5.25 -3.37 16.43
N ARG A 350 4.15 -3.98 16.86
CA ARG A 350 3.16 -3.29 17.69
C ARG A 350 3.76 -2.83 19.02
N ASP A 351 4.49 -3.70 19.72
CA ASP A 351 5.06 -3.38 21.03
C ASP A 351 6.12 -2.29 20.94
N LEU A 352 6.92 -2.31 19.86
CA LEU A 352 7.85 -1.25 19.54
C LEU A 352 7.15 0.11 19.40
N LEU A 353 6.09 0.20 18.59
CA LEU A 353 5.36 1.45 18.41
C LEU A 353 4.63 1.90 19.68
N GLY A 354 4.09 0.96 20.46
CA GLY A 354 3.50 1.25 21.76
C GLY A 354 4.51 1.87 22.72
N LEU A 355 5.70 1.27 22.83
CA LEU A 355 6.79 1.75 23.67
C LEU A 355 7.32 3.11 23.18
N TRP A 356 7.54 3.27 21.87
CA TRP A 356 7.96 4.54 21.29
C TRP A 356 7.00 5.69 21.63
N MET A 357 5.69 5.49 21.44
CA MET A 357 4.69 6.51 21.77
C MET A 357 4.65 6.81 23.27
N GLN A 358 4.89 5.80 24.11
CA GLN A 358 4.98 5.98 25.56
C GLN A 358 6.21 6.81 25.95
N GLU A 359 7.40 6.52 25.41
CA GLU A 359 8.63 7.27 25.69
C GLU A 359 8.56 8.70 25.17
N LYS A 360 7.86 8.92 24.05
CA LYS A 360 7.58 10.27 23.53
C LYS A 360 6.55 11.05 24.34
N GLY A 361 5.80 10.39 25.21
CA GLY A 361 4.74 11.03 25.99
C GLY A 361 3.57 11.51 25.12
N LEU A 362 3.26 10.80 24.03
CA LEU A 362 2.15 11.17 23.14
C LEU A 362 0.81 11.15 23.88
N GLY A 363 0.00 12.19 23.65
CA GLY A 363 -1.34 12.26 24.19
C GLY A 363 -2.27 11.22 23.58
N GLU A 364 -3.42 10.98 24.22
CA GLU A 364 -4.40 9.98 23.77
C GLU A 364 -4.79 10.16 22.31
N ARG A 365 -5.09 11.39 21.88
CA ARG A 365 -5.48 11.69 20.48
C ARG A 365 -4.39 11.36 19.46
N GLU A 366 -3.13 11.59 19.80
CA GLU A 366 -2.00 11.28 18.92
C GLU A 366 -1.81 9.77 18.81
N ARG A 367 -1.92 9.06 19.93
CA ARG A 367 -1.85 7.59 19.96
C ARG A 367 -2.99 6.94 19.21
N GLU A 368 -4.22 7.40 19.40
CA GLU A 368 -5.38 6.95 18.62
C GLU A 368 -5.20 7.25 17.13
N SER A 369 -4.54 8.36 16.79
CA SER A 369 -4.22 8.67 15.40
C SER A 369 -3.32 7.64 14.77
N VAL A 370 -2.24 7.27 15.46
CA VAL A 370 -1.32 6.22 14.99
C VAL A 370 -2.02 4.87 14.92
N TRP A 371 -2.78 4.49 15.95
CA TRP A 371 -3.40 3.16 16.02
C TRP A 371 -4.56 2.96 15.05
N TRP A 372 -5.37 3.99 14.79
CA TRP A 372 -6.55 3.81 13.94
C TRP A 372 -7.14 5.05 13.28
N ARG A 373 -7.15 6.24 13.91
CA ARG A 373 -7.93 7.39 13.37
C ARG A 373 -7.38 7.86 12.03
N ALA A 374 -6.06 7.98 11.89
CA ALA A 374 -5.45 8.41 10.63
C ALA A 374 -5.80 7.44 9.50
N GLY A 375 -5.72 6.13 9.75
CA GLY A 375 -6.11 5.11 8.76
C GLY A 375 -7.60 5.17 8.40
N CYS A 376 -8.49 5.36 9.38
CA CYS A 376 -9.93 5.49 9.15
C CYS A 376 -10.26 6.71 8.29
N GLU A 377 -9.66 7.86 8.59
CA GLU A 377 -9.85 9.12 7.86
C GLU A 377 -9.31 9.01 6.42
N VAL A 378 -8.08 8.51 6.28
CA VAL A 378 -7.40 8.41 4.99
C VAL A 378 -8.10 7.41 4.07
N TYR A 379 -8.56 6.26 4.56
CA TYR A 379 -9.22 5.26 3.73
C TYR A 379 -10.76 5.38 3.71
N GLY A 380 -11.33 6.27 4.52
CA GLY A 380 -12.78 6.45 4.64
C GLY A 380 -13.48 5.18 5.12
N VAL A 381 -12.97 4.58 6.19
CA VAL A 381 -13.49 3.34 6.80
C VAL A 381 -13.80 3.52 8.29
N GLU A 382 -14.56 2.59 8.86
CA GLU A 382 -14.92 2.55 10.28
C GLU A 382 -14.53 1.20 10.90
N ILE A 383 -14.12 1.21 12.17
CA ILE A 383 -13.67 0.01 12.91
C ILE A 383 -14.31 -0.17 14.27
#